data_AF-A0ABC8SR57-F1
#
_entry.id   AF-A0ABC8SR57-F1
#
_cell.length_a   1.000
_cell.length_b   1.000
_cell.length_c   1.000
_cell.angle_alpha   90.00
_cell.angle_beta   90.00
_cell.angle_gamma   90.00
#
_symmetry.space_group_name_H-M   'P 1'
#
loop_
_entity.id
_entity.type
_entity.pdbx_description
1 polymer ?
#
loop_
_entity_poly.entity_id
_entity_poly.type
_entity_poly.pdbx_seq_one_letter_code
_entity_poly.pdbx_strand_id
1 'polypeptide(L)' 'MGKYYPIVSEEYKKAVEKCKKKLRGFITEKNCTPLMLRLAWHSASTFDVGSKTRGPFGTMRHKVELAHGANKWSLSCLM' A
#
# COMPACT_ATOMS: atom_id res chain seq x y z
N MET A 1 -8.98 -21.68 -8.05
CA MET A 1 -9.87 -20.64 -8.60
C MET A 1 -9.01 -19.49 -9.10
N GLY A 2 -9.25 -19.02 -10.33
CA GLY A 2 -8.52 -17.88 -10.90
C GLY A 2 -8.92 -16.54 -10.27
N LYS A 3 -8.06 -15.53 -10.41
CA LYS A 3 -8.38 -14.16 -9.99
C LYS A 3 -9.35 -13.53 -11.01
N TYR A 4 -10.46 -12.97 -10.55
CA TYR A 4 -11.39 -12.18 -11.37
C TYR A 4 -11.24 -10.71 -11.00
N TYR A 5 -10.73 -9.90 -11.91
CA TYR A 5 -10.45 -8.49 -11.67
C TYR A 5 -11.62 -7.61 -12.11
N PRO A 6 -12.02 -6.59 -11.32
CA PRO A 6 -13.10 -5.69 -11.68
C PRO A 6 -12.71 -4.79 -12.86
N ILE A 7 -13.70 -4.44 -13.68
CA ILE A 7 -13.55 -3.43 -14.72
C ILE A 7 -13.62 -2.05 -14.06
N VAL A 8 -12.64 -1.19 -14.36
CA VAL A 8 -12.57 0.19 -13.86
C VAL A 8 -12.71 1.17 -15.03
N SER A 9 -13.14 2.40 -14.74
CA SER A 9 -13.32 3.44 -15.77
C SER A 9 -12.00 3.85 -16.43
N GLU A 10 -12.08 4.45 -17.61
CA GLU A 10 -10.90 4.92 -18.34
C GLU A 10 -10.18 6.06 -17.60
N GLU A 11 -10.92 6.90 -16.89
CA GLU A 11 -10.37 7.96 -16.04
C GLU A 11 -9.51 7.35 -14.91
N TYR A 12 -9.99 6.26 -14.30
CA TYR A 12 -9.27 5.57 -13.24
C TYR A 12 -7.97 4.93 -13.78
N LYS A 13 -8.03 4.28 -14.95
CA LYS A 13 -6.83 3.70 -15.61
C LYS A 13 -5.78 4.78 -15.90
N LYS A 14 -6.20 5.92 -16.45
CA LYS A 14 -5.32 7.07 -16.72
C LYS A 14 -4.70 7.63 -15.43
N ALA A 15 -5.48 7.71 -14.35
CA ALA A 15 -4.98 8.15 -13.06
C ALA A 15 -3.91 7.21 -12.48
N VAL A 16 -4.12 5.89 -12.58
CA VAL A 16 -3.15 4.87 -12.14
C VAL A 16 -1.83 5.00 -12.90
N GLU A 17 -1.85 5.10 -14.22
CA GLU A 17 -0.62 5.24 -15.02
C GLU A 17 0.12 6.55 -14.75
N LYS A 18 -0.61 7.66 -14.54
CA LYS A 18 -0.01 8.93 -14.13
C LYS A 18 0.64 8.83 -12.75
N CYS A 19 -0.04 8.17 -11.79
CA CYS A 19 0.48 7.97 -10.44
C CYS A 19 1.73 7.09 -10.44
N LYS A 20 1.75 6.00 -11.22
CA LYS A 20 2.90 5.10 -11.37
C LYS A 20 4.16 5.83 -11.82
N LYS A 21 4.06 6.73 -12.81
CA LYS A 21 5.19 7.54 -13.28
C LYS A 21 5.72 8.48 -12.18
N LYS A 22 4.81 9.18 -11.48
CA LYS A 22 5.18 10.07 -10.36
C LYS A 22 5.83 9.31 -9.21
N LEU A 23 5.30 8.15 -8.85
CA LEU A 23 5.83 7.31 -7.77
C LEU A 23 7.25 6.83 -8.06
N ARG A 24 7.57 6.47 -9.31
CA ARG A 24 8.95 6.06 -9.67
C ARG A 24 9.96 7.19 -9.44
N GLY A 25 9.62 8.41 -9.84
CA GLY A 25 10.43 9.60 -9.56
C GLY A 25 10.61 9.84 -8.07
N PHE A 26 9.49 9.90 -7.33
CA PHE A 26 9.49 10.14 -5.89
C PHE A 26 10.29 9.10 -5.09
N ILE A 27 10.11 7.81 -5.40
CA ILE A 27 10.80 6.71 -4.70
C ILE A 27 12.31 6.79 -4.90
N THR A 28 12.74 7.15 -6.10
CA THR A 28 14.16 7.31 -6.45
C THR A 28 14.74 8.56 -5.79
N GLU A 29 14.04 9.69 -5.86
CA GLU A 29 14.45 10.97 -5.28
C GLU A 29 14.61 10.89 -3.75
N LYS A 30 13.66 10.24 -3.07
CA LYS A 30 13.69 10.06 -1.61
C LYS A 30 14.45 8.82 -1.17
N ASN A 31 14.97 8.05 -2.11
CA ASN A 31 15.66 6.77 -1.88
C ASN A 31 14.90 5.83 -0.93
N CYS A 32 13.57 5.81 -1.03
CA CYS A 32 12.68 5.15 -0.06
C CYS A 32 12.10 3.82 -0.55
N THR A 33 12.76 3.18 -1.54
CA THR A 33 12.33 1.90 -2.12
C THR A 33 12.10 0.79 -1.07
N PRO A 34 13.03 0.54 -0.12
CA PRO A 34 12.84 -0.52 0.87
C PRO A 34 11.67 -0.23 1.81
N LEU A 35 11.46 1.05 2.14
CA LEU A 35 10.38 1.51 3.00
C LEU A 35 9.01 1.32 2.33
N MET A 36 8.89 1.70 1.06
CA MET A 36 7.65 1.53 0.30
C MET A 36 7.30 0.05 0.10
N LEU A 37 8.30 -0.81 -0.11
CA LEU A 37 8.10 -2.25 -0.18
C LEU A 37 7.60 -2.81 1.17
N ARG A 38 8.22 -2.39 2.28
CA ARG A 38 7.79 -2.78 3.63
C ARG A 38 6.36 -2.34 3.91
N LEU A 39 5.96 -1.16 3.47
CA LEU A 39 4.58 -0.66 3.59
C LEU A 39 3.57 -1.54 2.85
N ALA A 40 3.87 -1.87 1.59
CA ALA A 40 3.02 -2.74 0.80
C ALA A 40 2.89 -4.13 1.43
N TRP A 41 4.00 -4.70 1.91
CA TRP A 41 4.02 -6.01 2.58
C TRP A 41 3.14 -6.01 3.83
N HIS A 42 3.41 -5.11 4.78
CA HIS A 42 2.68 -5.03 6.05
C HIS A 42 1.19 -4.76 5.84
N SER A 43 0.82 -4.01 4.79
CA SER A 43 -0.59 -3.77 4.47
C SER A 43 -1.28 -5.05 3.98
N ALA A 44 -0.63 -5.82 3.10
CA ALA A 44 -1.19 -7.03 2.51
C ALA A 44 -1.21 -8.23 3.47
N SER A 45 -0.21 -8.34 4.35
CA SER A 45 -0.03 -9.48 5.25
C SER A 45 -1.04 -9.54 6.40
N THR A 46 -1.98 -8.59 6.47
CA THR A 46 -3.04 -8.57 7.48
C THR A 46 -4.23 -9.45 7.11
N PHE A 47 -4.31 -9.94 5.86
CA PHE A 47 -5.44 -10.74 5.39
C PHE A 47 -5.51 -12.10 6.08
N ASP A 48 -6.66 -12.39 6.67
CA ASP A 48 -6.97 -13.70 7.24
C ASP A 48 -7.93 -14.47 6.33
N VAL A 49 -7.54 -15.69 5.92
CA VAL A 49 -8.31 -16.51 4.96
C VAL A 49 -9.61 -17.03 5.58
N GLY A 50 -9.60 -17.35 6.87
CA GLY A 50 -10.75 -17.94 7.56
C GLY A 50 -11.90 -16.94 7.70
N SER A 51 -11.60 -15.75 8.22
CA SER A 51 -12.58 -14.66 8.39
C SER A 51 -12.76 -13.78 7.15
N LYS A 52 -11.84 -13.86 6.17
CA LYS A 52 -11.77 -12.98 4.99
C LYS A 52 -11.70 -11.49 5.36
N THR A 53 -11.09 -11.17 6.50
CA THR A 53 -10.95 -9.79 6.98
C THR A 53 -9.58 -9.21 6.66
N ARG A 54 -9.48 -7.87 6.69
CA ARG A 54 -8.24 -7.09 6.50
C ARG A 54 -7.60 -7.34 5.12
N GLY A 55 -6.33 -7.04 4.94
CA GLY A 55 -5.63 -7.12 3.66
C GLY A 55 -5.37 -5.75 3.03
N PRO A 56 -4.98 -5.70 1.74
CA PRO A 56 -4.49 -4.49 1.08
C PRO A 56 -5.62 -3.53 0.67
N PHE A 57 -6.40 -3.07 1.65
CA PHE A 57 -7.57 -2.21 1.47
C PHE A 57 -7.38 -0.79 2.02
N GLY A 58 -6.12 -0.36 2.18
CA GLY A 58 -5.76 1.01 2.53
C GLY A 58 -5.92 1.38 4.01
N THR A 59 -6.10 0.41 4.90
CA THR A 59 -6.31 0.64 6.34
C THR A 59 -5.05 1.10 7.08
N MET A 60 -3.86 0.81 6.52
CA MET A 60 -2.55 1.19 7.06
C MET A 60 -2.38 2.71 7.29
N ARG A 61 -3.23 3.56 6.69
CA ARG A 61 -3.25 5.01 6.95
C ARG A 61 -3.88 5.40 8.30
N HIS A 62 -4.60 4.49 8.94
CA HIS A 62 -5.31 4.76 10.19
C HIS A 62 -4.37 4.65 11.40
N LYS A 63 -4.48 5.59 12.34
CA LYS A 63 -3.61 5.69 13.52
C LYS A 63 -3.57 4.41 14.35
N VAL A 64 -4.71 3.70 14.44
CA VAL A 64 -4.82 2.44 15.17
C VAL A 64 -3.88 1.38 14.58
N GLU A 65 -3.85 1.24 13.26
CA GLU A 65 -3.00 0.26 12.59
C GLU A 65 -1.53 0.69 12.57
N LEU A 66 -1.25 1.99 12.45
CA LEU A 66 0.11 2.55 12.54
C LEU A 66 0.74 2.35 13.94
N ALA A 67 -0.08 2.36 15.00
CA ALA A 67 0.38 2.19 16.37
C ALA A 67 0.81 0.76 16.70
N HIS A 68 0.50 -0.23 15.85
CA HIS A 68 0.98 -1.60 16.05
C HIS A 68 2.51 -1.65 16.06
N GLY A 69 3.08 -2.44 16.98
CA GLY A 69 4.54 -2.55 17.13
C GLY A 69 5.26 -2.89 15.82
N ALA A 70 4.66 -3.75 15.00
CA ALA A 70 5.18 -4.15 13.69
C ALA A 70 5.24 -3.00 12.67
N ASN A 71 4.48 -1.93 12.86
CA ASN A 71 4.32 -0.80 11.93
C ASN A 71 5.07 0.48 12.37
N LYS A 72 5.73 0.49 13.53
CA LYS A 72 6.42 1.68 14.09
C LYS A 72 7.49 2.31 13.17
N TRP A 73 7.99 1.55 12.20
CA TRP A 73 8.96 2.01 11.21
C TRP A 73 8.41 3.07 10.24
N SER A 74 7.08 3.22 10.13
CA SER A 74 6.47 4.20 9.22
C SER A 74 6.48 5.64 9.75
N LEU A 75 6.66 5.83 11.07
CA LEU A 75 6.58 7.15 11.72
C LEU A 75 7.89 7.95 11.65
N SER A 76 9.04 7.29 11.60
CA SER A 76 10.35 7.97 11.64
C SER A 76 10.87 8.45 10.28
N CYS A 77 10.16 8.19 9.18
CA CYS A 77 10.62 8.50 7.82
C CYS A 77 9.72 9.52 7.08
N LEU A 78 8.64 9.98 7.74
CA LEU A 78 7.69 10.97 7.22
C LEU A 78 7.69 12.28 8.04
N MET A 79 8.59 12.40 9.03
CA MET A 79 8.87 13.64 9.76
C MET A 79 10.22 14.19 9.33
#